data_AF-A0A4Q3S6B0-F1
#
_entry.id   AF-A0A4Q3S6B0-F1
#
_cell.length_a   1.000
_cell.length_b   1.000
_cell.length_c   1.000
_cell.angle_alpha   90.00
_cell.angle_beta   90.00
_cell.angle_gamma   90.00
#
_symmetry.space_group_name_H-M   'P 1'
#
loop_
_entity.id
_entity.type
_entity.pdbx_description
1 polymer ?
#
loop_
_entity_poly.entity_id
_entity_poly.type
_entity_poly.pdbx_seq_one_letter_code
_entity_poly.pdbx_strand_id
1 'polypeptide(L)'
;MRDNKLNSSNAGDPVRSSLAGLITVSRIIVGLLFIFSGLIKANDPLGLSYKMQEFFELWGMTRFNDHTLWLSVVMIAFEIIAGVALLLGWRMKLFMWLLLLLILFFTFLTGYA
;
A
#
# COMPACT_ATOMS: atom_id res chain seq x y z
N MET A 1 -6.79 50.12 3.90
CA MET A 1 -5.35 50.11 4.26
C MET A 1 -4.96 48.86 5.08
N ARG A 2 -5.56 47.67 4.83
CA ARG A 2 -5.21 46.39 5.48
C ARG A 2 -5.32 45.16 4.55
N ASP A 3 -5.21 45.37 3.25
CA ASP A 3 -5.65 44.40 2.24
C ASP A 3 -4.50 43.89 1.35
N ASN A 4 -3.26 44.34 1.61
CA ASN A 4 -2.06 43.93 0.85
C ASN A 4 -0.97 43.30 1.74
N LYS A 5 -1.33 42.30 2.55
CA LYS A 5 -0.33 41.45 3.25
C LYS A 5 -0.55 39.95 3.03
N LEU A 6 -1.55 39.57 2.23
CA LEU A 6 -1.88 38.17 1.94
C LEU A 6 -1.38 37.69 0.56
N ASN A 7 -0.78 38.56 -0.25
CA ASN A 7 -0.25 38.22 -1.58
C ASN A 7 1.29 38.13 -1.64
N SER A 8 1.99 38.23 -0.51
CA SER A 8 3.47 38.12 -0.46
C SER A 8 3.97 36.71 -0.09
N SER A 9 3.08 35.74 0.16
CA SER A 9 3.46 34.37 0.57
C SER A 9 3.43 33.33 -0.57
N ASN A 10 3.49 33.76 -1.84
CA ASN A 10 3.42 32.86 -2.99
C ASN A 10 4.45 33.18 -4.10
N ALA A 11 5.54 33.87 -3.76
CA ALA A 11 6.64 34.13 -4.67
C ALA A 11 7.85 33.27 -4.27
N GLY A 12 7.92 32.07 -4.86
CA GLY A 12 9.18 31.33 -5.02
C GLY A 12 9.87 30.86 -3.75
N ASP A 13 9.16 30.31 -2.75
CA ASP A 13 9.84 29.68 -1.64
C ASP A 13 10.50 28.36 -2.11
N PRO A 14 11.84 28.26 -2.13
CA PRO A 14 12.56 27.09 -2.62
C PRO A 14 12.23 25.82 -1.81
N VAL A 15 11.66 26.01 -0.61
CA VAL A 15 11.20 24.93 0.27
C VAL A 15 9.99 24.21 -0.32
N ARG A 16 8.95 24.91 -0.80
CA ARG A 16 7.76 24.25 -1.39
C ARG A 16 8.05 23.46 -2.65
N SER A 17 8.92 23.93 -3.53
CA SER A 17 9.29 23.19 -4.75
C SER A 17 10.09 21.93 -4.42
N SER A 18 11.00 22.01 -3.45
CA SER A 18 11.77 20.87 -2.93
C SER A 18 10.86 19.84 -2.27
N LEU A 19 9.87 20.28 -1.48
CA LEU A 19 8.88 19.40 -0.86
C LEU A 19 7.97 18.72 -1.90
N ALA A 20 7.52 19.46 -2.92
CA ALA A 20 6.69 18.90 -4.00
C ALA A 20 7.45 17.85 -4.82
N GLY A 21 8.75 18.07 -5.06
CA GLY A 21 9.65 17.10 -5.66
C GLY A 21 9.79 15.84 -4.80
N LEU A 22 10.05 16.01 -3.49
CA LEU A 22 10.21 14.90 -2.55
C LEU A 22 8.96 14.02 -2.48
N ILE A 23 7.77 14.63 -2.42
CA ILE A 23 6.47 13.93 -2.36
C ILE A 23 6.22 13.14 -3.65
N THR A 24 6.67 13.65 -4.79
CA THR A 24 6.50 12.96 -6.08
C THR A 24 7.46 11.79 -6.21
N VAL A 25 8.72 11.97 -5.79
CA VAL A 25 9.71 10.90 -5.78
C VAL A 25 9.31 9.79 -4.80
N SER A 26 8.91 10.14 -3.57
CA SER A 26 8.49 9.15 -2.57
C SER A 26 7.28 8.34 -3.05
N ARG A 27 6.30 8.99 -3.67
CA ARG A 27 5.15 8.33 -4.29
C ARG A 27 5.55 7.34 -5.38
N ILE A 28 6.45 7.73 -6.28
CA ILE A 28 6.93 6.84 -7.35
C ILE A 28 7.63 5.64 -6.73
N ILE A 29 8.54 5.86 -5.78
CA ILE A 29 9.29 4.80 -5.09
C ILE A 29 8.32 3.85 -4.38
N VAL A 30 7.39 4.35 -3.59
CA VAL A 30 6.43 3.54 -2.83
C VAL A 30 5.51 2.75 -3.77
N GLY A 31 5.01 3.37 -4.84
CA GLY A 31 4.19 2.69 -5.84
C GLY A 31 4.96 1.56 -6.54
N LEU A 32 6.22 1.82 -6.93
CA LEU A 32 7.09 0.81 -7.54
C LEU A 32 7.37 -0.34 -6.55
N LEU A 33 7.71 -0.02 -5.30
CA LEU A 33 7.99 -1.00 -4.24
C LEU A 33 6.81 -1.95 -4.04
N PHE A 34 5.60 -1.42 -4.03
CA PHE A 34 4.39 -2.21 -3.87
C PHE A 34 4.08 -3.11 -5.06
N ILE A 35 4.29 -2.61 -6.28
CA ILE A 35 4.15 -3.43 -7.50
C ILE A 35 5.18 -4.56 -7.49
N PHE A 36 6.45 -4.25 -7.23
CA PHE A 36 7.50 -5.26 -7.15
C PHE A 36 7.23 -6.29 -6.05
N SER A 37 6.82 -5.84 -4.87
CA SER A 37 6.39 -6.72 -3.76
C SER A 37 5.25 -7.65 -4.17
N GLY A 38 4.21 -7.11 -4.79
CA GLY A 38 3.08 -7.89 -5.27
C GLY A 38 3.47 -8.89 -6.37
N LEU A 39 4.35 -8.51 -7.30
CA LEU A 39 4.85 -9.43 -8.34
C LEU A 39 5.67 -10.59 -7.77
N ILE A 40 6.51 -10.32 -6.76
CA ILE A 40 7.28 -11.38 -6.07
C ILE A 40 6.33 -12.34 -5.37
N LYS A 41 5.31 -11.82 -4.68
CA LYS A 41 4.28 -12.67 -4.03
C LYS A 41 3.43 -13.42 -5.06
N ALA A 42 3.15 -12.84 -6.22
CA ALA A 42 2.39 -13.49 -7.29
C ALA A 42 3.15 -14.66 -7.91
N ASN A 43 4.49 -14.67 -7.82
CA ASN A 43 5.31 -15.79 -8.27
C ASN A 43 5.22 -17.00 -7.31
N ASP A 44 4.93 -16.78 -6.03
CA ASP A 44 4.66 -17.83 -5.05
C ASP A 44 3.42 -17.50 -4.18
N PRO A 45 2.21 -17.61 -4.74
CA PRO A 45 0.97 -17.34 -4.01
C PRO A 45 0.66 -18.42 -2.96
N LEU A 46 1.33 -19.58 -3.05
CA LEU A 46 1.19 -20.68 -2.11
C LEU A 46 1.83 -20.35 -0.76
N GLY A 47 3.01 -19.72 -0.76
CA GLY A 47 3.67 -19.25 0.47
C GLY A 47 2.76 -18.37 1.34
N LEU A 48 2.05 -17.43 0.72
CA LEU A 48 1.07 -16.57 1.40
C LEU A 48 -0.15 -17.38 1.88
N SER A 49 -0.61 -18.35 1.09
CA SER A 49 -1.75 -19.20 1.47
C SER A 49 -1.47 -20.07 2.69
N TYR A 50 -0.25 -20.59 2.85
CA TYR A 50 0.15 -21.36 4.04
C TYR A 50 0.16 -20.49 5.29
N LYS A 51 0.67 -19.27 5.19
CA LYS A 51 0.64 -18.31 6.31
C LYS A 51 -0.78 -17.96 6.74
N MET A 52 -1.70 -17.86 5.79
CA MET A 52 -3.13 -17.69 6.09
C MET A 52 -3.73 -18.91 6.77
N GLN A 53 -3.36 -20.12 6.34
CA GLN A 53 -3.86 -21.35 6.95
C GLN A 53 -3.41 -21.47 8.40
N GLU A 54 -2.11 -21.26 8.66
CA GLU A 54 -1.55 -21.21 10.02
C GLU A 54 -2.27 -20.16 10.89
N PHE A 55 -2.49 -18.96 10.36
CA PHE A 55 -3.23 -17.91 11.05
C PHE A 55 -4.67 -18.32 11.39
N PHE A 56 -5.41 -18.90 10.44
CA PHE A 56 -6.79 -19.34 10.67
C PHE A 56 -6.87 -20.55 11.61
N GLU A 57 -5.88 -21.45 11.57
CA GLU A 57 -5.77 -22.58 12.50
C GLU A 57 -5.58 -22.10 13.94
N LEU A 58 -4.68 -21.13 14.17
CA LEU A 58 -4.48 -20.51 15.48
C LEU A 58 -5.72 -19.79 16.00
N TRP A 59 -6.53 -19.24 15.10
CA TRP A 59 -7.82 -18.62 15.43
C TRP A 59 -9.00 -19.59 15.54
N GLY A 60 -8.79 -20.90 15.33
CA GLY A 60 -9.83 -21.92 15.40
C GLY A 60 -10.81 -21.90 14.21
N MET A 61 -10.43 -21.26 13.10
CA MET A 61 -11.23 -21.05 11.88
C MET A 61 -10.81 -21.99 10.74
N THR A 62 -10.55 -23.27 11.04
CA THR A 62 -10.06 -24.30 10.10
C THR A 62 -10.92 -24.50 8.83
N ARG A 63 -12.23 -24.18 8.87
CA ARG A 63 -13.08 -24.22 7.67
C ARG A 63 -12.68 -23.24 6.57
N PHE A 64 -11.93 -22.18 6.88
CA PHE A 64 -11.50 -21.19 5.89
C PHE A 64 -10.20 -21.57 5.18
N ASN A 65 -9.55 -22.68 5.58
CA ASN A 65 -8.28 -23.14 5.00
C ASN A 65 -8.36 -23.45 3.50
N ASP A 66 -9.51 -23.91 3.00
CA ASP A 66 -9.69 -24.19 1.57
C ASP A 66 -9.82 -22.91 0.73
N HIS A 67 -10.16 -21.79 1.37
CA HIS A 67 -10.34 -20.49 0.72
C HIS A 67 -9.10 -19.58 0.80
N THR A 68 -8.07 -19.98 1.52
CA THR A 68 -6.85 -19.17 1.72
C THR A 68 -6.09 -18.91 0.44
N LEU A 69 -6.06 -19.89 -0.48
CA LEU A 69 -5.42 -19.72 -1.79
C LEU A 69 -6.12 -18.65 -2.63
N TRP A 70 -7.46 -18.62 -2.60
CA TRP A 70 -8.19 -17.59 -3.31
C TRP A 70 -7.98 -16.22 -2.67
N LEU A 71 -8.02 -16.14 -1.32
CA LEU A 71 -7.76 -14.92 -0.58
C LEU A 71 -6.33 -14.39 -0.79
N SER A 72 -5.33 -15.28 -0.88
CA SER A 72 -3.93 -14.90 -1.11
C SER A 72 -3.77 -14.20 -2.46
N VAL A 73 -4.34 -14.77 -3.52
CA VAL A 73 -4.30 -14.21 -4.87
C VAL A 73 -5.03 -12.87 -4.93
N VAL A 74 -6.23 -12.78 -4.33
CA VAL A 74 -7.01 -11.53 -4.30
C VAL A 74 -6.23 -10.42 -3.59
N MET A 75 -5.61 -10.73 -2.46
CA MET A 75 -4.78 -9.80 -1.71
C MET A 75 -3.57 -9.30 -2.49
N ILE A 76 -2.85 -10.21 -3.16
CA ILE A 76 -1.71 -9.85 -4.01
C ILE A 76 -2.18 -8.96 -5.17
N ALA A 77 -3.33 -9.26 -5.77
CA ALA A 77 -3.90 -8.42 -6.82
C ALA A 77 -4.24 -7.02 -6.30
N PHE A 78 -4.84 -6.90 -5.12
CA PHE A 78 -5.09 -5.62 -4.47
C PHE A 78 -3.80 -4.83 -4.21
N GLU A 79 -2.72 -5.51 -3.80
CA GLU A 79 -1.39 -4.91 -3.61
C GLU A 79 -0.87 -4.24 -4.89
N ILE A 80 -0.89 -4.99 -5.99
CA ILE A 80 -0.39 -4.52 -7.29
C ILE A 80 -1.29 -3.39 -7.81
N ILE A 81 -2.61 -3.55 -7.76
CA ILE A 81 -3.57 -2.54 -8.22
C ILE A 81 -3.39 -1.24 -7.42
N ALA A 82 -3.22 -1.33 -6.11
CA ALA A 82 -3.00 -0.16 -5.27
C ALA A 82 -1.65 0.50 -5.54
N GLY A 83 -0.59 -0.27 -5.80
CA GLY A 83 0.70 0.24 -6.25
C GLY A 83 0.62 0.98 -7.60
N VAL A 84 -0.07 0.40 -8.58
CA VAL A 84 -0.30 1.03 -9.90
C VAL A 84 -1.14 2.31 -9.76
N ALA A 85 -2.20 2.29 -8.95
CA ALA A 85 -3.03 3.46 -8.72
C ALA A 85 -2.23 4.60 -8.04
N LEU A 86 -1.29 4.26 -7.16
CA LEU A 86 -0.33 5.21 -6.57
C LEU A 86 0.55 5.86 -7.62
N LEU A 87 1.08 5.08 -8.58
CA LEU A 87 1.90 5.59 -9.68
C LEU A 87 1.10 6.52 -10.60
N LEU A 88 -0.14 6.14 -10.92
CA LEU A 88 -1.05 6.96 -11.73
C LEU A 88 -1.57 8.21 -11.00
N GLY A 89 -1.37 8.30 -9.69
CA GLY A 89 -1.88 9.40 -8.88
C GLY A 89 -3.40 9.40 -8.70
N TRP A 90 -4.07 8.28 -8.98
CA TRP A 90 -5.52 8.19 -8.94
C TRP A 90 -5.99 7.98 -7.49
N ARG A 91 -6.86 8.87 -6.98
CA ARG A 91 -7.50 8.74 -5.64
C ARG A 91 -6.52 8.42 -4.50
N MET A 92 -5.41 9.16 -4.42
CA MET A 92 -4.29 8.92 -3.49
C MET A 92 -4.67 8.61 -2.04
N LYS A 93 -5.60 9.36 -1.45
CA LYS A 93 -5.99 9.16 -0.04
C LYS A 93 -6.59 7.77 0.21
N LEU A 94 -7.34 7.24 -0.76
CA LEU A 94 -7.98 5.93 -0.66
C LEU A 94 -6.92 4.82 -0.74
N PHE A 95 -6.05 4.89 -1.74
CA PHE A 95 -5.04 3.86 -1.96
C PHE A 95 -3.96 3.85 -0.88
N MET A 96 -3.56 5.00 -0.33
CA MET A 96 -2.67 5.04 0.83
C MET A 96 -3.27 4.35 2.05
N TRP A 97 -4.57 4.53 2.29
CA TRP A 97 -5.26 3.87 3.40
C TRP A 97 -5.44 2.36 3.17
N LEU A 98 -5.76 1.95 1.93
CA LEU A 98 -5.80 0.53 1.53
C LEU A 98 -4.44 -0.14 1.67
N LEU A 99 -3.37 0.50 1.21
CA LEU A 99 -1.99 0.00 1.32
C LEU A 99 -1.57 -0.14 2.79
N LEU A 100 -1.91 0.84 3.63
CA LEU A 100 -1.67 0.77 5.07
C LEU A 100 -2.38 -0.44 5.69
N LEU A 101 -3.67 -0.61 5.38
CA LEU A 101 -4.46 -1.74 5.86
C LEU A 101 -3.85 -3.08 5.41
N LEU A 102 -3.40 -3.15 4.15
CA LEU A 102 -2.79 -4.34 3.57
C LEU A 102 -1.45 -4.69 4.25
N ILE A 103 -0.58 -3.70 4.51
CA ILE A 103 0.67 -3.92 5.26
C ILE A 103 0.38 -4.38 6.68
N LEU A 104 -0.60 -3.76 7.34
CA LEU A 104 -0.96 -4.10 8.70
C LEU A 104 -1.42 -5.56 8.77
N PHE A 105 -2.29 -5.95 7.84
CA PHE A 105 -2.75 -7.32 7.71
C PHE A 105 -1.60 -8.29 7.41
N PHE A 106 -0.70 -7.96 6.46
CA PHE A 106 0.50 -8.76 6.21
C PHE A 106 1.43 -8.88 7.42
N THR A 107 1.51 -7.83 8.23
CA THR A 107 2.32 -7.83 9.45
C THR A 107 1.71 -8.78 10.49
N PHE A 108 0.39 -8.81 10.63
CA PHE A 108 -0.28 -9.82 11.47
C PHE A 108 -0.04 -11.24 10.94
N LEU A 109 -0.19 -11.45 9.64
CA LEU A 109 0.09 -12.74 9.01
C LEU A 109 1.53 -13.21 9.17
N THR A 110 2.50 -12.32 9.04
CA THR A 110 3.92 -12.68 9.13
C THR A 110 4.37 -12.81 10.60
N GLY A 111 3.77 -12.04 11.50
CA GLY A 111 4.13 -12.01 12.91
C GLY A 111 3.44 -13.09 13.75
N TYR A 112 2.28 -13.59 13.33
CA TYR A 112 1.49 -14.59 14.05
C TYR A 112 1.44 -15.97 13.38
N ALA A 113 1.90 -16.11 12.14
CA ALA A 113 2.02 -17.40 11.46
C ALA A 113 3.49 -17.82 11.35
#